data_AF-A0A496X6L3-F1
#
_entry.id   AF-A0A496X6L3-F1
#
_cell.length_a   1.000
_cell.length_b   1.000
_cell.length_c   1.000
_cell.angle_alpha   90.00
_cell.angle_beta   90.00
_cell.angle_gamma   90.00
#
_symmetry.space_group_name_H-M   'P 1'
#
loop_
_entity.id
_entity.type
_entity.pdbx_description
1 polymer ?
#
loop_
_entity_poly.entity_id
_entity_poly.type
_entity_poly.pdbx_seq_one_letter_code
_entity_poly.pdbx_strand_id
1 'polypeptide(L)' 'MRRPGIPEEIAEAAAFFMSEGSSFVTGQTMHVNGGMYMPA' A
#
# COMPACT_ATOMS: atom_id res chain seq x y z
N MET A 1 0.34 -6.26 11.99
CA MET A 1 -0.57 -5.51 12.89
C MET A 1 -1.72 -6.41 13.31
N ARG A 2 -2.29 -6.24 14.51
CA ARG A 2 -3.43 -7.06 14.98
C ARG A 2 -4.71 -6.21 15.10
N ARG A 3 -5.07 -5.48 14.04
CA ARG A 3 -6.31 -4.69 13.98
C ARG A 3 -6.88 -4.64 12.56
N PRO A 4 -8.19 -4.37 12.41
CA PRO A 4 -8.77 -3.97 11.12
C PRO A 4 -8.07 -2.73 10.57
N GLY A 5 -7.99 -2.66 9.24
CA GLY A 5 -7.55 -1.45 8.54
C GLY A 5 -8.63 -0.38 8.55
N ILE A 6 -8.25 0.86 8.24
CA ILE A 6 -9.15 1.99 8.02
C ILE A 6 -9.01 2.52 6.59
N PRO A 7 -10.03 3.19 6.02
CA PRO A 7 -10.00 3.68 4.64
C PRO A 7 -8.79 4.57 4.32
N GLU A 8 -8.33 5.35 5.28
CA GLU A 8 -7.20 6.27 5.15
C GLU A 8 -5.90 5.51 4.81
N GLU A 9 -5.74 4.28 5.28
CA GLU A 9 -4.53 3.49 4.99
C GLU A 9 -4.46 3.08 3.51
N ILE A 10 -5.61 2.89 2.85
CA ILE A 10 -5.67 2.68 1.40
C ILE A 10 -5.38 4.00 0.66
N ALA A 11 -5.96 5.10 1.13
CA ALA A 11 -5.77 6.41 0.52
C ALA A 11 -4.28 6.82 0.53
N GLU A 12 -3.58 6.60 1.63
CA GLU A 12 -2.14 6.89 1.74
C GLU A 12 -1.30 6.01 0.80
N ALA A 13 -1.64 4.72 0.66
CA ALA A 13 -0.96 3.84 -0.29
C ALA A 13 -1.18 4.28 -1.75
N ALA A 14 -2.38 4.75 -2.07
CA ALA A 14 -2.66 5.34 -3.39
C ALA A 14 -1.90 6.65 -3.59
N ALA A 15 -1.85 7.51 -2.56
CA ALA A 15 -1.11 8.76 -2.58
C ALA A 15 0.39 8.54 -2.80
N PHE A 16 0.97 7.50 -2.20
CA PHE A 16 2.35 7.10 -2.46
C PHE A 16 2.60 6.86 -3.96
N PHE A 17 1.76 6.07 -4.63
CA PHE A 17 1.92 5.79 -6.07
C PHE A 17 1.76 7.02 -6.97
N MET A 18 1.04 8.04 -6.50
CA MET A 18 0.87 9.32 -7.21
C MET A 18 1.98 10.33 -6.89
N SER A 19 2.84 10.05 -5.92
CA SER A 19 3.88 10.98 -5.47
C SER A 19 5.02 11.08 -6.49
N GLU A 20 5.75 12.21 -6.49
CA GLU A 20 6.95 12.35 -7.32
C GLU A 20 8.04 11.32 -6.95
N GLY A 21 8.06 10.91 -5.67
CA GLY A 21 9.02 9.92 -5.16
C GLY A 21 8.84 8.52 -5.73
N SER A 22 7.67 8.18 -6.28
CA SER A 22 7.40 6.88 -6.91
C SER A 22 7.64 6.88 -8.43
N SER A 23 8.36 7.87 -8.98
CA SER A 23 8.59 8.04 -10.42
C SER A 23 9.23 6.83 -11.14
N PHE A 24 9.86 5.90 -10.42
CA PHE A 24 10.43 4.66 -10.96
C PHE A 24 9.68 3.38 -10.55
N VAL A 25 8.50 3.51 -9.94
CA VAL A 25 7.67 2.38 -9.49
C VAL A 25 6.54 2.17 -10.49
N THR A 26 6.56 1.04 -11.21
CA THR A 26 5.52 0.68 -12.19
C THR A 26 5.27 -0.82 -12.21
N GLY A 27 4.05 -1.22 -12.61
CA GLY A 27 3.63 -2.63 -12.68
C GLY A 27 3.60 -3.36 -11.33
N GLN A 28 3.66 -2.62 -10.22
CA GLN A 28 3.70 -3.20 -8.87
C GLN A 28 2.30 -3.28 -8.25
N THR A 29 2.13 -4.23 -7.34
CA THR A 29 0.95 -4.34 -6.46
C THR A 29 1.40 -4.12 -5.02
N MET A 30 0.71 -3.23 -4.30
CA MET A 30 0.97 -3.00 -2.88
C MET A 30 -0.16 -3.61 -2.04
N HIS A 31 0.19 -4.53 -1.15
CA HIS A 31 -0.76 -5.13 -0.21
C HIS A 31 -0.88 -4.28 1.05
N VAL A 32 -2.02 -3.62 1.22
CA VAL A 32 -2.35 -2.85 2.42
C VAL A 32 -3.24 -3.69 3.34
N ASN A 33 -2.64 -4.69 3.98
CA ASN A 33 -3.39 -5.71 4.72
C ASN A 33 -2.87 -5.96 6.15
N GLY A 34 -2.02 -5.07 6.67
CA GLY A 34 -1.44 -5.20 8.01
C GLY A 34 -0.51 -6.41 8.19
N GLY A 35 -0.05 -7.02 7.09
CA GLY A 35 0.80 -8.21 7.07
C GLY A 35 0.04 -9.54 7.13
N MET A 36 -1.28 -9.52 6.89
CA MET A 36 -2.12 -10.73 6.93
C MET A 36 -1.91 -11.66 5.73
N TYR A 37 -1.43 -11.12 4.62
CA TYR A 37 -1.03 -11.89 3.44
C TYR A 37 0.30 -11.34 2.91
N MET A 38 1.30 -12.21 2.89
CA MET A 38 2.61 -11.96 2.29
C MET A 38 2.87 -13.12 1.33
N PRO A 39 2.78 -12.91 0.01
CA PRO A 39 3.19 -13.94 -0.94
C PRO A 39 4.68 -14.24 -0.77
N ALA A 40 5.06 -15.50 -0.96
CA ALA A 40 6.44 -15.98 -0.90
C ALA A 40 7.27 -15.48 -2.08
#